data_AF-A0A428YP32-F1
#
_entry.id   AF-A0A428YP32-F1
#
_cell.length_a   1.000
_cell.length_b   1.000
_cell.length_c   1.000
_cell.angle_alpha   90.00
_cell.angle_beta   90.00
_cell.angle_gamma   90.00
#
_symmetry.space_group_name_H-M   'P 1'
#
loop_
_entity.id
_entity.type
_entity.pdbx_description
1 polymer ?
#
loop_
_entity_poly.entity_id
_entity_poly.type
_entity_poly.pdbx_seq_one_letter_code
_entity_poly.pdbx_strand_id
1 'polypeptide(L)'
;MLVGVVAVAAATWAATGWLLAEADQGILDKRAELRMAAIRTGLAVGAGTGAALGLLLAARRQWLSERAQAHHEEVAVTAEFDATERRITDLYTKAIDQLGSERAPIRLGGLYALERLAQNHPGHRQTVVDVLCAYLRMPYVPPEAGGRTSVEETPLVDAEASSGSATQGPDALHPVEEFQVRLTAERILTTHLRDFRDADAREKSSADPRFWEGMFLDLRDATLVSWDWTSCRIDTANFTGARFTDGANFAHATFDRDVWFNQVQFDKYGHFYRVRFGRRVLFTQAHSRRLNFKEARFCGMTWLSEVSSDEPIELEDARALLDFNTGWGFERQWPPGWTVSNENVDLDSSQSGCWGLLVFQDVSSDPGEISGPSDAFHRCDPATNYMSSGSTTGTTYSAPREV
;
A
#
# COMPACT_ATOMS: atom_id res chain seq x y z
N MET A 1 13.54 18.62 -55.79
CA MET A 1 12.69 19.83 -55.87
C MET A 1 13.43 21.04 -56.44
N LEU A 2 14.62 21.41 -55.93
CA LEU A 2 15.41 22.55 -56.42
C LEU A 2 15.76 22.45 -57.92
N VAL A 3 16.13 21.25 -58.38
CA VAL A 3 16.41 20.95 -59.79
C VAL A 3 15.18 21.17 -60.71
N GLY A 4 13.98 20.86 -60.22
CA GLY A 4 12.74 21.01 -60.99
C GLY A 4 12.34 22.48 -61.20
N VAL A 5 12.56 23.32 -60.18
CA VAL A 5 12.26 24.77 -60.26
C VAL A 5 13.24 25.47 -61.20
N VAL A 6 14.52 25.11 -61.14
CA VAL A 6 15.55 25.63 -62.06
C VAL A 6 15.27 25.23 -63.50
N ALA A 7 14.80 24.00 -63.74
CA ALA A 7 14.45 23.54 -65.09
C ALA A 7 13.26 24.31 -65.68
N VAL A 8 12.23 24.59 -64.89
CA VAL A 8 11.05 25.36 -65.36
C VAL A 8 11.39 26.83 -65.62
N ALA A 9 12.23 27.44 -64.78
CA ALA A 9 12.73 28.80 -65.00
C ALA A 9 13.61 28.90 -66.24
N ALA A 10 14.48 27.91 -66.47
CA ALA A 10 15.33 27.84 -67.65
C ALA A 10 14.50 27.63 -68.93
N ALA A 11 13.49 26.78 -68.89
CA ALA A 11 12.60 26.53 -70.03
C ALA A 11 11.74 27.75 -70.38
N THR A 12 11.20 28.47 -69.39
CA THR A 12 10.45 29.72 -69.62
C THR A 12 11.34 30.84 -70.12
N TRP A 13 12.58 30.94 -69.65
CA TRP A 13 13.55 31.91 -70.14
C TRP A 13 13.98 31.61 -71.58
N ALA A 14 14.24 30.34 -71.90
CA ALA A 14 14.56 29.88 -73.25
C ALA A 14 13.40 30.08 -74.24
N ALA A 15 12.16 29.76 -73.85
CA ALA A 15 10.98 29.96 -74.67
C ALA A 15 10.70 31.45 -74.94
N THR A 16 10.92 32.29 -73.93
CA THR A 16 10.78 33.76 -74.05
C THR A 16 11.87 34.33 -74.96
N GLY A 17 13.12 33.85 -74.84
CA GLY A 17 14.22 34.21 -75.73
C GLY A 17 13.97 33.78 -77.19
N TRP A 18 13.43 32.58 -77.39
CA TRP A 18 13.10 32.05 -78.72
C TRP A 18 11.95 32.83 -79.38
N LEU A 19 10.88 33.14 -78.64
CA LEU A 19 9.78 33.96 -79.14
C LEU A 19 10.21 35.40 -79.48
N LEU A 20 11.16 35.97 -78.72
CA LEU A 20 11.74 37.28 -79.01
C LEU A 20 12.63 37.27 -80.25
N ALA A 21 13.37 36.18 -80.49
CA ALA A 21 14.19 36.02 -81.68
C ALA A 21 13.34 35.85 -82.96
N GLU A 22 12.25 35.09 -82.88
CA GLU A 22 11.31 34.90 -84.00
C GLU A 22 10.52 36.19 -84.31
N ALA A 23 10.18 36.98 -83.28
CA ALA A 23 9.51 38.27 -83.44
C ALA A 23 10.40 39.37 -84.07
N ASP A 24 11.72 39.21 -84.07
CA ASP A 24 12.66 40.19 -84.65
C ASP A 24 12.73 40.12 -86.19
N GLN A 25 12.21 39.04 -86.81
CA GLN A 25 12.14 38.86 -88.27
C GLN A 25 10.85 39.41 -88.93
N GLY A 26 9.91 40.00 -88.15
CA GLY A 26 8.63 40.54 -88.64
C GLY A 26 8.52 42.07 -88.69
N ILE A 27 7.81 42.57 -89.72
CA ILE A 27 7.59 43.97 -90.17
C ILE A 27 7.28 45.00 -89.04
N LEU A 28 7.81 46.22 -89.22
CA LEU A 28 8.10 47.26 -88.21
C LEU A 28 6.93 47.91 -87.44
N ASP A 29 5.65 47.68 -87.76
CA ASP A 29 4.53 48.44 -87.15
C ASP A 29 3.84 47.79 -85.93
N LYS A 30 4.24 46.58 -85.50
CA LYS A 30 3.65 45.91 -84.31
C LYS A 30 4.58 45.78 -83.09
N ARG A 31 5.78 46.36 -83.14
CA ARG A 31 6.84 46.17 -82.11
C ARG A 31 6.52 46.76 -80.73
N ALA A 32 5.79 47.87 -80.65
CA ALA A 32 5.51 48.54 -79.38
C ALA A 32 4.42 47.83 -78.55
N GLU A 33 3.33 47.41 -79.20
CA GLU A 33 2.25 46.65 -78.54
C GLU A 33 2.70 45.26 -78.08
N LEU A 34 3.48 44.55 -78.90
CA LEU A 34 3.98 43.22 -78.56
C LEU A 34 4.97 43.24 -77.37
N ARG A 35 5.82 44.29 -77.26
CA ARG A 35 6.74 44.44 -76.11
C ARG A 35 6.01 44.71 -74.81
N MET A 36 4.98 45.56 -74.83
CA MET A 36 4.19 45.86 -73.63
C MET A 36 3.38 44.63 -73.17
N ALA A 37 2.82 43.89 -74.12
CA ALA A 37 2.12 42.63 -73.85
C ALA A 37 3.05 41.56 -73.28
N ALA A 38 4.26 41.40 -73.85
CA ALA A 38 5.26 40.45 -73.37
C ALA A 38 5.80 40.78 -71.97
N ILE A 39 6.03 42.06 -71.66
CA ILE A 39 6.45 42.49 -70.31
C ILE A 39 5.33 42.24 -69.29
N ARG A 40 4.08 42.54 -69.65
CA ARG A 40 2.91 42.34 -68.77
C ARG A 40 2.66 40.85 -68.50
N THR A 41 2.77 39.99 -69.51
CA THR A 41 2.62 38.53 -69.33
C THR A 41 3.80 37.93 -68.59
N GLY A 42 5.03 38.36 -68.87
CA GLY A 42 6.23 37.93 -68.14
C GLY A 42 6.19 38.27 -66.64
N LEU A 43 5.78 39.49 -66.29
CA LEU A 43 5.59 39.91 -64.90
C LEU A 43 4.46 39.13 -64.21
N ALA A 44 3.33 38.89 -64.90
CA ALA A 44 2.21 38.13 -64.33
C ALA A 44 2.57 36.64 -64.08
N VAL A 45 3.29 36.01 -65.01
CA VAL A 45 3.76 34.63 -64.87
C VAL A 45 4.82 34.51 -63.76
N GLY A 46 5.75 35.47 -63.68
CA GLY A 46 6.75 35.52 -62.62
C GLY A 46 6.12 35.70 -61.23
N ALA A 47 5.16 36.62 -61.10
CA ALA A 47 4.44 36.86 -59.85
C ALA A 47 3.62 35.62 -59.41
N GLY A 48 2.91 34.98 -60.34
CA GLY A 48 2.12 33.77 -60.06
C GLY A 48 2.98 32.59 -59.60
N THR A 49 4.15 32.41 -60.21
CA THR A 49 5.08 31.32 -59.84
C THR A 49 5.71 31.56 -58.47
N GLY A 50 6.08 32.80 -58.16
CA GLY A 50 6.59 33.18 -56.83
C GLY A 50 5.55 32.98 -55.73
N ALA A 51 4.29 33.36 -55.98
CA ALA A 51 3.18 33.16 -55.06
C ALA A 51 2.89 31.66 -54.81
N ALA A 52 2.89 30.84 -55.87
CA ALA A 52 2.70 29.40 -55.75
C ALA A 52 3.82 28.71 -54.95
N LEU A 53 5.08 29.12 -55.15
CA LEU A 53 6.21 28.64 -54.36
C LEU A 53 6.12 29.07 -52.89
N GLY A 54 5.71 30.32 -52.64
CA GLY A 54 5.47 30.82 -51.28
C GLY A 54 4.41 30.00 -50.54
N LEU A 55 3.27 29.72 -51.19
CA LEU A 55 2.21 28.88 -50.64
C LEU A 55 2.67 27.45 -50.39
N LEU A 56 3.43 26.85 -51.31
CA LEU A 56 3.95 25.49 -51.15
C LEU A 56 4.93 25.40 -49.97
N LEU A 57 5.80 26.39 -49.79
CA LEU A 57 6.72 26.44 -48.64
C LEU A 57 5.97 26.70 -47.32
N ALA A 58 4.95 27.56 -47.33
CA ALA A 58 4.11 27.79 -46.17
C ALA A 58 3.36 26.52 -45.76
N ALA A 59 2.72 25.83 -46.72
CA ALA A 59 2.07 24.55 -46.48
C ALA A 59 3.07 23.51 -45.98
N ARG A 60 4.23 23.37 -46.63
CA ARG A 60 5.26 22.41 -46.18
C ARG A 60 5.76 22.69 -44.77
N ARG A 61 5.94 23.97 -44.40
CA ARG A 61 6.30 24.38 -43.04
C ARG A 61 5.19 24.04 -42.05
N GLN A 62 3.94 24.28 -42.42
CA GLN A 62 2.77 23.96 -41.61
C GLN A 62 2.64 22.45 -41.36
N TRP A 63 2.77 21.62 -42.39
CA TRP A 63 2.76 20.16 -42.25
C TRP A 63 3.90 19.63 -41.35
N LEU A 64 5.08 20.25 -41.41
CA LEU A 64 6.19 19.91 -40.52
C LEU A 64 5.93 20.36 -39.08
N SER A 65 5.34 21.55 -38.87
CA SER A 65 4.98 22.01 -37.53
C SER A 65 3.86 21.20 -36.90
N GLU A 66 2.85 20.78 -37.67
CA GLU A 66 1.76 19.92 -37.19
C GLU A 66 2.29 18.55 -36.74
N ARG A 67 3.22 17.95 -37.50
CA ARG A 67 3.89 16.71 -37.10
C ARG A 67 4.80 16.89 -35.88
N ALA A 68 5.55 18.00 -35.83
CA ALA A 68 6.38 18.31 -34.67
C ALA A 68 5.53 18.52 -33.42
N GLN A 69 4.38 19.19 -33.53
CA GLN A 69 3.42 19.37 -32.44
C GLN A 69 2.86 18.04 -31.95
N ALA A 70 2.39 17.17 -32.85
CA ALA A 70 1.87 15.85 -32.47
C ALA A 70 2.92 15.00 -31.72
N HIS A 71 4.19 15.01 -32.17
CA HIS A 71 5.26 14.32 -31.46
C HIS A 71 5.64 15.01 -30.14
N HIS A 72 5.60 16.35 -30.08
CA HIS A 72 5.85 17.08 -28.85
C HIS A 72 4.80 16.80 -27.78
N GLU A 73 3.52 16.64 -28.15
CA GLU A 73 2.45 16.30 -27.22
C GLU A 73 2.64 14.90 -26.62
N GLU A 74 2.95 13.90 -27.45
CA GLU A 74 3.21 12.53 -26.99
C GLU A 74 4.47 12.44 -26.11
N VAL A 75 5.55 13.12 -26.51
CA VAL A 75 6.78 13.20 -25.71
C VAL A 75 6.55 13.99 -24.42
N ALA A 76 5.68 15.01 -24.41
CA ALA A 76 5.37 15.78 -23.20
C ALA A 76 4.66 14.91 -22.15
N VAL A 77 3.66 14.11 -22.55
CA VAL A 77 2.93 13.23 -21.61
C VAL A 77 3.87 12.19 -20.99
N THR A 78 4.70 11.54 -21.81
CA THR A 78 5.70 10.58 -21.31
C THR A 78 6.76 11.25 -20.44
N ALA A 79 7.21 12.44 -20.80
CA ALA A 79 8.16 13.21 -20.00
C ALA A 79 7.59 13.68 -18.66
N GLU A 80 6.30 14.03 -18.58
CA GLU A 80 5.61 14.39 -17.33
C GLU A 80 5.51 13.20 -16.38
N PHE A 81 5.16 12.02 -16.91
CA PHE A 81 5.17 10.78 -16.13
C PHE A 81 6.58 10.46 -15.61
N ASP A 82 7.57 10.46 -16.49
CA ASP A 82 8.98 10.25 -16.13
C ASP A 82 9.48 11.25 -15.08
N ALA A 83 9.10 12.53 -15.20
CA ALA A 83 9.48 13.56 -14.25
C ALA A 83 8.83 13.35 -12.88
N THR A 84 7.59 12.86 -12.86
CA THR A 84 6.87 12.54 -11.62
C THR A 84 7.52 11.35 -10.90
N GLU A 85 7.80 10.26 -11.62
CA GLU A 85 8.49 9.08 -11.08
C GLU A 85 9.89 9.41 -10.55
N ARG A 86 10.68 10.22 -11.28
CA ARG A 86 11.98 10.71 -10.81
C ARG A 86 11.84 11.54 -9.54
N ARG A 87 10.89 12.46 -9.49
CA ARG A 87 10.65 13.30 -8.31
C ARG A 87 10.25 12.46 -7.09
N ILE A 88 9.41 11.45 -7.27
CA ILE A 88 9.03 10.51 -6.21
C ILE A 88 10.25 9.76 -5.69
N THR A 89 11.08 9.26 -6.60
CA THR A 89 12.33 8.54 -6.27
C THR A 89 13.31 9.44 -5.51
N ASP A 90 13.45 10.70 -5.92
CA ASP A 90 14.32 11.68 -5.25
C ASP A 90 13.82 12.01 -3.83
N LEU A 91 12.49 12.21 -3.67
CA LEU A 91 11.87 12.46 -2.37
C LEU A 91 12.01 11.26 -1.44
N TYR A 92 11.81 10.05 -1.96
CA TYR A 92 12.04 8.80 -1.25
C TYR A 92 13.49 8.70 -0.77
N THR A 93 14.45 8.81 -1.70
CA THR A 93 15.88 8.70 -1.40
C THR A 93 16.30 9.72 -0.33
N LYS A 94 15.86 10.97 -0.46
CA LYS A 94 16.14 12.01 0.52
C LYS A 94 15.56 11.70 1.90
N ALA A 95 14.35 11.14 1.96
CA ALA A 95 13.73 10.78 3.23
C ALA A 95 14.44 9.59 3.91
N ILE A 96 14.91 8.62 3.12
CA ILE A 96 15.74 7.51 3.60
C ILE A 96 17.09 8.02 4.14
N ASP A 97 17.76 8.91 3.41
CA ASP A 97 19.02 9.52 3.86
C ASP A 97 18.84 10.27 5.19
N GLN A 98 17.69 10.95 5.37
CA GLN A 98 17.34 11.61 6.63
C GLN A 98 17.07 10.60 7.76
N LEU A 99 16.39 9.49 7.46
CA LEU A 99 16.14 8.41 8.43
C LEU A 99 17.43 7.73 8.90
N GLY A 100 18.46 7.67 8.05
CA GLY A 100 19.79 7.16 8.39
C GLY A 100 20.68 8.12 9.18
N SER A 101 20.18 9.31 9.56
CA SER A 101 20.98 10.30 10.30
C SER A 101 21.19 9.90 11.76
N GLU A 102 22.38 10.18 12.30
CA GLU A 102 22.67 10.05 13.74
C GLU A 102 21.81 10.98 14.61
N ARG A 103 21.25 12.05 14.03
CA ARG A 103 20.46 13.06 14.75
C ARG A 103 18.97 12.70 14.71
N ALA A 104 18.38 12.39 15.86
CA ALA A 104 16.95 12.06 15.94
C ALA A 104 16.01 13.11 15.32
N PRO A 105 16.21 14.43 15.46
CA PRO A 105 15.37 15.42 14.78
C PRO A 105 15.36 15.28 13.25
N ILE A 106 16.48 14.86 12.65
CA ILE A 106 16.57 14.63 11.20
C ILE A 106 15.84 13.32 10.83
N ARG A 107 16.00 12.26 11.65
CA ARG A 107 15.27 11.00 11.45
C ARG A 107 13.76 11.19 11.51
N LEU A 108 13.26 11.94 12.48
CA LEU A 108 11.85 12.32 12.57
C LEU A 108 11.36 13.06 11.32
N GLY A 109 12.17 13.99 10.80
CA GLY A 109 11.88 14.65 9.53
C GLY A 109 11.78 13.67 8.35
N GLY A 110 12.67 12.68 8.31
CA GLY A 110 12.63 11.58 7.33
C GLY A 110 11.35 10.73 7.44
N LEU A 111 10.95 10.35 8.65
CA LEU A 111 9.71 9.59 8.90
C LEU A 111 8.47 10.31 8.39
N TYR A 112 8.30 11.60 8.71
CA TYR A 112 7.16 12.39 8.22
C TYR A 112 7.23 12.64 6.70
N ALA A 113 8.43 12.71 6.13
CA ALA A 113 8.59 12.79 4.67
C ALA A 113 8.15 11.49 3.98
N LEU A 114 8.50 10.33 4.54
CA LEU A 114 8.04 9.01 4.06
C LEU A 114 6.52 8.86 4.19
N GLU A 115 5.95 9.22 5.35
CA GLU A 115 4.50 9.22 5.57
C GLU A 115 3.78 10.05 4.49
N ARG A 116 4.22 11.29 4.28
CA ARG A 116 3.65 12.18 3.26
C ARG A 116 3.83 11.60 1.85
N LEU A 117 4.95 10.95 1.56
CA LEU A 117 5.18 10.32 0.27
C LEU A 117 4.16 9.20 0.00
N ALA A 118 4.02 8.26 0.94
CA ALA A 118 3.07 7.15 0.87
C ALA A 118 1.60 7.62 0.82
N GLN A 119 1.28 8.69 1.56
CA GLN A 119 -0.07 9.24 1.56
C GLN A 119 -0.47 9.81 0.20
N ASN A 120 0.47 10.48 -0.50
CA ASN A 120 0.21 11.08 -1.81
C ASN A 120 0.37 10.09 -2.97
N HIS A 121 1.08 8.98 -2.77
CA HIS A 121 1.36 7.99 -3.81
C HIS A 121 1.05 6.57 -3.30
N PRO A 122 -0.20 6.09 -3.48
CA PRO A 122 -0.63 4.80 -2.95
C PRO A 122 0.24 3.61 -3.34
N GLY A 123 0.85 3.65 -4.54
CA GLY A 123 1.77 2.61 -5.01
C GLY A 123 3.03 2.43 -4.16
N HIS A 124 3.41 3.43 -3.36
CA HIS A 124 4.60 3.39 -2.49
C HIS A 124 4.27 3.08 -1.03
N ARG A 125 2.99 2.89 -0.66
CA ARG A 125 2.58 2.63 0.74
C ARG A 125 3.28 1.40 1.31
N GLN A 126 3.28 0.29 0.58
CA GLN A 126 3.94 -0.94 1.03
C GLN A 126 5.45 -0.72 1.21
N THR A 127 6.12 -0.06 0.26
CA THR A 127 7.57 0.25 0.38
C THR A 127 7.88 1.08 1.63
N VAL A 128 7.03 2.07 1.94
CA VAL A 128 7.19 2.87 3.17
C VAL A 128 6.93 2.03 4.42
N VAL A 129 5.88 1.20 4.43
CA VAL A 129 5.63 0.25 5.53
C VAL A 129 6.83 -0.67 5.74
N ASP A 130 7.42 -1.21 4.66
CA ASP A 130 8.58 -2.10 4.73
C ASP A 130 9.80 -1.40 5.34
N VAL A 131 10.04 -0.13 5.00
CA VAL A 131 11.11 0.69 5.58
C VAL A 131 10.87 0.96 7.07
N LEU A 132 9.65 1.32 7.45
CA LEU A 132 9.31 1.52 8.87
C LEU A 132 9.49 0.23 9.67
N CYS A 133 9.06 -0.90 9.11
CA CYS A 133 9.27 -2.22 9.69
C CYS A 133 10.76 -2.56 9.82
N ALA A 134 11.55 -2.31 8.78
CA ALA A 134 12.99 -2.52 8.81
C ALA A 134 13.68 -1.67 9.90
N TYR A 135 13.26 -0.41 10.05
CA TYR A 135 13.75 0.47 11.11
C TYR A 135 13.43 -0.09 12.51
N LEU A 136 12.17 -0.51 12.73
CA LEU A 136 11.73 -1.07 14.01
C LEU A 136 12.41 -2.42 14.35
N ARG A 137 12.80 -3.20 13.34
CA ARG A 137 13.57 -4.44 13.51
C ARG A 137 15.05 -4.24 13.86
N MET A 138 15.59 -3.01 13.75
CA MET A 138 16.97 -2.77 14.20
C MET A 138 17.11 -3.03 15.71
N PRO A 139 18.24 -3.55 16.18
CA PRO A 139 18.45 -3.85 17.61
C PRO A 139 18.15 -2.64 18.50
N TYR A 140 17.40 -2.89 19.56
CA TYR A 140 16.97 -1.84 20.49
C TYR A 140 16.84 -2.38 21.89
N VAL A 141 17.43 -1.65 22.84
CA VAL A 141 17.27 -1.88 24.28
C VAL A 141 16.48 -0.69 24.80
N PRO A 142 15.21 -0.89 25.20
CA PRO A 142 14.40 0.17 25.77
C PRO A 142 15.08 0.75 27.01
N PRO A 143 15.04 2.08 27.21
CA PRO A 143 15.44 2.65 28.49
C PRO A 143 14.56 2.01 29.57
N GLU A 144 15.18 1.51 30.64
CA GLU A 144 14.43 0.90 31.74
C GLU A 144 13.36 1.88 32.21
N ALA A 145 12.12 1.39 32.36
CA ALA A 145 11.01 2.18 32.91
C ALA A 145 11.18 2.45 34.43
N GLY A 146 12.42 2.59 34.92
CA GLY A 146 12.79 2.90 36.29
C GLY A 146 13.21 4.35 36.41
N GLY A 147 12.27 5.22 36.79
CA GLY A 147 12.55 6.65 36.97
C GLY A 147 11.36 7.59 37.03
N ARG A 148 10.11 7.08 36.96
CA ARG A 148 9.03 7.74 37.70
C ARG A 148 9.15 7.23 39.12
N THR A 149 10.01 7.87 39.91
CA THR A 149 10.01 7.71 41.35
C THR A 149 8.56 7.86 41.79
N SER A 150 8.04 6.76 42.34
CA SER A 150 7.14 6.80 43.47
C SER A 150 7.55 8.01 44.30
N VAL A 151 6.66 8.98 44.43
CA VAL A 151 6.77 9.95 45.52
C VAL A 151 6.57 9.09 46.77
N GLU A 152 7.65 8.48 47.22
CA GLU A 152 7.79 7.98 48.56
C GLU A 152 7.76 9.25 49.41
N GLU A 153 6.61 9.51 50.03
CA GLU A 153 6.49 10.50 51.10
C GLU A 153 7.43 10.06 52.23
N THR A 154 8.70 10.42 52.14
CA THR A 154 9.57 10.51 53.31
C THR A 154 9.34 11.87 53.97
N PRO A 155 9.15 11.94 55.29
CA PRO A 155 8.77 13.19 55.97
C PRO A 155 9.87 14.23 55.84
N LEU A 156 9.43 15.49 55.70
CA LEU A 156 10.26 16.69 55.76
C LEU A 156 11.17 16.65 57.01
N VAL A 157 12.47 16.54 56.78
CA VAL A 157 13.49 16.94 57.74
C VAL A 157 14.58 17.70 57.01
N ASP A 158 14.85 18.87 57.56
CA ASP A 158 15.68 19.96 57.06
C ASP A 158 17.04 19.56 56.50
N ALA A 159 17.39 20.06 55.31
CA ALA A 159 18.79 20.26 54.93
C ALA A 159 18.93 21.30 53.81
N GLU A 160 19.75 22.29 54.11
CA GLU A 160 20.20 23.39 53.27
C GLU A 160 21.04 22.92 52.06
N ALA A 161 21.01 23.74 51.00
CA ALA A 161 22.06 23.94 50.02
C ALA A 161 22.86 22.70 49.52
N SER A 162 22.39 22.11 48.43
CA SER A 162 23.29 21.70 47.35
C SER A 162 22.59 21.75 46.00
N SER A 163 22.93 22.77 45.24
CA SER A 163 22.76 22.83 43.79
C SER A 163 23.59 21.73 43.15
N GLY A 164 23.06 20.50 43.15
CA GLY A 164 23.56 19.41 42.34
C GLY A 164 23.03 19.56 40.92
N SER A 165 23.81 20.22 40.07
CA SER A 165 23.66 20.17 38.62
C SER A 165 23.67 18.70 38.18
N ALA A 166 22.47 18.13 37.96
CA ALA A 166 22.31 16.85 37.27
C ALA A 166 22.73 17.07 35.82
N THR A 167 24.04 16.96 35.60
CA THR A 167 24.62 16.92 34.27
C THR A 167 24.21 15.58 33.68
N GLN A 168 23.02 15.52 33.08
CA GLN A 168 22.64 14.42 32.20
C GLN A 168 23.69 14.40 31.08
N GLY A 169 24.58 13.40 31.13
CA GLY A 169 25.63 13.26 30.13
C GLY A 169 25.03 13.06 28.73
N PRO A 170 25.75 13.46 27.66
CA PRO A 170 25.27 13.36 26.28
C PRO A 170 24.90 11.92 25.85
N ASP A 171 25.42 10.91 26.54
CA ASP A 171 25.17 9.48 26.25
C ASP A 171 23.77 8.99 26.69
N ALA A 172 23.17 9.63 27.70
CA ALA A 172 21.82 9.28 28.18
C ALA A 172 20.70 9.83 27.28
N LEU A 173 20.99 10.81 26.42
CA LEU A 173 20.04 11.34 25.46
C LEU A 173 19.79 10.37 24.30
N HIS A 174 20.78 9.57 23.91
CA HIS A 174 20.69 8.71 22.72
C HIS A 174 19.59 7.63 22.82
N PRO A 175 19.42 6.90 23.94
CA PRO A 175 18.31 5.94 24.08
C PRO A 175 16.92 6.59 24.10
N VAL A 176 16.78 7.77 24.71
CA VAL A 176 15.51 8.49 24.79
C VAL A 176 15.13 9.06 23.42
N GLU A 177 16.11 9.61 22.69
CA GLU A 177 15.92 10.09 21.33
C GLU A 177 15.52 8.95 20.38
N GLU A 178 16.21 7.80 20.46
CA GLU A 178 15.86 6.62 19.66
C GLU A 178 14.47 6.09 20.01
N PHE A 179 14.10 6.07 21.29
CA PHE A 179 12.75 5.73 21.73
C PHE A 179 11.69 6.61 21.06
N GLN A 180 11.90 7.93 20.98
CA GLN A 180 10.95 8.84 20.33
C GLN A 180 10.83 8.58 18.82
N VAL A 181 11.93 8.30 18.12
CA VAL A 181 11.90 8.01 16.68
C VAL A 181 11.11 6.72 16.40
N ARG A 182 11.35 5.67 17.21
CA ARG A 182 10.61 4.40 17.10
C ARG A 182 9.13 4.59 17.39
N LEU A 183 8.80 5.30 18.46
CA LEU A 183 7.41 5.62 18.79
C LEU A 183 6.71 6.39 17.65
N THR A 184 7.42 7.28 16.96
CA THR A 184 6.89 7.96 15.77
C THR A 184 6.65 6.97 14.61
N ALA A 185 7.59 6.07 14.32
CA ALA A 185 7.40 5.04 13.29
C ALA A 185 6.18 4.14 13.59
N GLU A 186 6.04 3.68 14.83
CA GLU A 186 4.89 2.91 15.29
C GLU A 186 3.57 3.70 15.16
N ARG A 187 3.56 4.97 15.55
CA ARG A 187 2.38 5.85 15.42
C ARG A 187 1.95 6.07 13.97
N ILE A 188 2.89 6.19 13.04
CA ILE A 188 2.59 6.31 11.61
C ILE A 188 1.87 5.03 11.14
N LEU A 189 2.41 3.86 11.48
CA LEU A 189 1.77 2.58 11.17
C LEU A 189 0.36 2.50 11.78
N THR A 190 0.22 2.76 13.08
CA THR A 190 -1.09 2.73 13.75
C THR A 190 -2.08 3.70 13.10
N THR A 191 -1.65 4.92 12.76
CA THR A 191 -2.53 5.95 12.18
C THR A 191 -3.09 5.52 10.84
N HIS A 192 -2.25 4.93 9.98
CA HIS A 192 -2.64 4.57 8.63
C HIS A 192 -3.26 3.18 8.51
N LEU A 193 -3.10 2.33 9.53
CA LEU A 193 -3.75 1.02 9.57
C LEU A 193 -5.07 1.04 10.36
N ARG A 194 -5.48 2.17 10.95
CA ARG A 194 -6.73 2.26 11.70
C ARG A 194 -7.94 2.34 10.77
N ASP A 195 -8.88 1.40 10.95
CA ASP A 195 -10.17 1.38 10.24
C ASP A 195 -11.29 1.08 11.24
N PHE A 196 -12.07 2.12 11.57
CA PHE A 196 -13.18 2.01 12.53
C PHE A 196 -14.45 1.40 11.94
N ARG A 197 -14.46 1.09 10.63
CA ARG A 197 -15.61 0.47 9.98
C ARG A 197 -15.67 -1.01 10.34
N ASP A 198 -16.85 -1.48 10.70
CA ASP A 198 -17.16 -2.90 10.80
C ASP A 198 -17.33 -3.54 9.41
N ALA A 199 -17.61 -4.85 9.38
CA ALA A 199 -17.77 -5.60 8.13
C ALA A 199 -18.83 -4.98 7.20
N ASP A 200 -19.99 -4.63 7.74
CA ASP A 200 -21.10 -4.02 6.99
C ASP A 200 -20.76 -2.65 6.42
N ALA A 201 -20.17 -1.78 7.24
CA ALA A 201 -19.78 -0.45 6.82
C ALA A 201 -18.71 -0.50 5.71
N ARG A 202 -17.85 -1.52 5.69
CA ARG A 202 -16.83 -1.71 4.64
C ARG A 202 -17.46 -2.04 3.28
N GLU A 203 -18.59 -2.75 3.24
CA GLU A 203 -19.30 -3.03 1.99
C GLU A 203 -20.07 -1.82 1.48
N LYS A 204 -20.59 -1.01 2.39
CA LYS A 204 -21.50 0.12 2.07
C LYS A 204 -20.75 1.44 1.81
N SER A 205 -19.52 1.59 2.28
CA SER A 205 -18.78 2.85 2.23
C SER A 205 -17.30 2.66 1.86
N SER A 206 -16.73 3.63 1.16
CA SER A 206 -15.29 3.69 0.87
C SER A 206 -14.48 3.97 2.14
N ALA A 207 -13.22 3.51 2.17
CA ALA A 207 -12.32 3.78 3.29
C ALA A 207 -11.97 5.28 3.41
N ASP A 208 -11.54 5.70 4.61
CA ASP A 208 -10.87 7.00 4.77
C ASP A 208 -9.63 7.01 3.85
N PRO A 209 -9.40 8.07 3.04
CA PRO A 209 -8.23 8.17 2.17
C PRO A 209 -6.87 7.99 2.88
N ARG A 210 -6.81 8.21 4.19
CA ARG A 210 -5.62 7.99 5.04
C ARG A 210 -5.40 6.52 5.38
N PHE A 211 -6.41 5.66 5.27
CA PHE A 211 -6.25 4.23 5.51
C PHE A 211 -5.44 3.57 4.39
N TRP A 212 -4.43 2.79 4.78
CA TRP A 212 -3.58 2.02 3.87
C TRP A 212 -4.11 0.58 3.82
N GLU A 213 -4.99 0.33 2.86
CA GLU A 213 -5.63 -0.97 2.66
C GLU A 213 -4.65 -2.01 2.08
N GLY A 214 -4.79 -3.27 2.52
CA GLY A 214 -4.08 -4.40 1.91
C GLY A 214 -2.60 -4.50 2.28
N MET A 215 -2.16 -3.85 3.37
CA MET A 215 -0.76 -3.82 3.76
C MET A 215 -0.28 -5.14 4.38
N PHE A 216 0.99 -5.44 4.14
CA PHE A 216 1.75 -6.48 4.82
C PHE A 216 2.72 -5.87 5.83
N LEU A 217 2.84 -6.47 7.02
CA LEU A 217 3.74 -6.01 8.07
C LEU A 217 4.72 -7.11 8.48
N ASP A 218 6.02 -6.82 8.46
CA ASP A 218 7.08 -7.74 8.91
C ASP A 218 7.88 -7.14 10.07
N LEU A 219 7.49 -7.48 11.29
CA LEU A 219 8.14 -7.06 12.54
C LEU A 219 8.79 -8.26 13.25
N ARG A 220 9.32 -9.21 12.47
CA ARG A 220 10.10 -10.31 13.03
C ARG A 220 11.26 -9.80 13.88
N ASP A 221 11.42 -10.41 15.06
CA ASP A 221 12.48 -10.12 16.02
C ASP A 221 12.54 -8.64 16.49
N ALA A 222 11.48 -7.85 16.25
CA ALA A 222 11.44 -6.45 16.66
C ALA A 222 11.20 -6.31 18.18
N THR A 223 11.88 -5.35 18.81
CA THR A 223 11.56 -4.90 20.17
C THR A 223 10.65 -3.67 20.09
N LEU A 224 9.39 -3.85 20.47
CA LEU A 224 8.32 -2.86 20.33
C LEU A 224 7.87 -2.37 21.71
N VAL A 225 7.60 -1.07 21.84
CA VAL A 225 7.30 -0.44 23.12
C VAL A 225 5.97 0.29 23.06
N SER A 226 5.08 0.02 24.02
CA SER A 226 3.75 0.66 24.10
C SER A 226 2.92 0.49 22.83
N TRP A 227 2.89 -0.74 22.30
CA TRP A 227 2.22 -1.08 21.06
C TRP A 227 0.69 -0.97 21.17
N ASP A 228 0.10 0.03 20.52
CA ASP A 228 -1.34 0.23 20.45
C ASP A 228 -1.86 0.15 19.01
N TRP A 229 -2.51 -0.96 18.72
CA TRP A 229 -3.15 -1.31 17.46
C TRP A 229 -4.66 -1.46 17.61
N THR A 230 -5.24 -0.74 18.56
CA THR A 230 -6.69 -0.71 18.73
C THR A 230 -7.38 -0.27 17.44
N SER A 231 -8.35 -1.07 16.99
CA SER A 231 -9.13 -0.86 15.76
C SER A 231 -8.28 -0.76 14.48
N CYS A 232 -7.09 -1.38 14.46
CA CYS A 232 -6.29 -1.49 13.25
C CYS A 232 -6.73 -2.67 12.39
N ARG A 233 -6.69 -2.50 11.07
CA ARG A 233 -6.95 -3.53 10.08
C ARG A 233 -5.73 -3.71 9.20
N ILE A 234 -5.34 -4.97 9.01
CA ILE A 234 -4.23 -5.33 8.15
C ILE A 234 -4.53 -6.61 7.38
N ASP A 235 -3.95 -6.76 6.19
CA ASP A 235 -4.10 -7.99 5.42
C ASP A 235 -3.31 -9.12 6.09
N THR A 236 -2.02 -8.91 6.29
CA THR A 236 -1.11 -9.95 6.81
C THR A 236 -0.05 -9.33 7.71
N ALA A 237 0.29 -9.98 8.84
CA ALA A 237 1.30 -9.47 9.77
C ALA A 237 2.18 -10.59 10.36
N ASN A 238 3.48 -10.34 10.47
CA ASN A 238 4.44 -11.27 11.06
C ASN A 238 5.14 -10.64 12.27
N PHE A 239 4.86 -11.18 13.45
CA PHE A 239 5.46 -10.82 14.74
C PHE A 239 6.33 -11.95 15.29
N THR A 240 6.82 -12.85 14.42
CA THR A 240 7.61 -14.00 14.88
C THR A 240 8.87 -13.53 15.60
N GLY A 241 9.09 -13.98 16.83
CA GLY A 241 10.23 -13.58 17.67
C GLY A 241 10.16 -12.15 18.21
N ALA A 242 9.09 -11.39 17.92
CA ALA A 242 8.96 -10.02 18.40
C ALA A 242 8.76 -9.97 19.92
N ARG A 243 9.27 -8.91 20.56
CA ARG A 243 9.12 -8.65 21.99
C ARG A 243 8.39 -7.34 22.25
N PHE A 244 7.29 -7.40 22.99
CA PHE A 244 6.48 -6.27 23.40
C PHE A 244 6.73 -5.94 24.87
N THR A 245 7.49 -4.87 25.14
CA THR A 245 8.03 -4.62 26.50
C THR A 245 7.07 -3.93 27.45
N ASP A 246 6.05 -3.24 26.93
CA ASP A 246 5.02 -2.56 27.73
C ASP A 246 3.63 -3.19 27.53
N GLY A 247 3.61 -4.45 27.09
CA GLY A 247 2.41 -5.09 26.59
C GLY A 247 2.03 -4.64 25.18
N ALA A 248 1.00 -5.27 24.63
CA ALA A 248 0.51 -4.99 23.29
C ALA A 248 -1.02 -5.00 23.26
N ASN A 249 -1.61 -3.96 22.68
CA ASN A 249 -3.05 -3.82 22.55
C ASN A 249 -3.48 -4.01 21.09
N PHE A 250 -4.18 -5.11 20.82
CA PHE A 250 -4.81 -5.45 19.54
C PHE A 250 -6.34 -5.45 19.65
N ALA A 251 -6.91 -4.75 20.64
CA ALA A 251 -8.35 -4.72 20.84
C ALA A 251 -9.07 -4.23 19.57
N HIS A 252 -10.13 -4.92 19.16
CA HIS A 252 -10.88 -4.62 17.93
C HIS A 252 -10.07 -4.68 16.64
N ALA A 253 -8.82 -5.18 16.67
CA ALA A 253 -8.02 -5.29 15.46
C ALA A 253 -8.57 -6.37 14.53
N THR A 254 -8.37 -6.21 13.23
CA THR A 254 -8.74 -7.19 12.21
C THR A 254 -7.50 -7.60 11.40
N PHE A 255 -7.20 -8.90 11.40
CA PHE A 255 -6.23 -9.50 10.48
C PHE A 255 -7.04 -10.21 9.38
N ASP A 256 -7.06 -9.69 8.15
CA ASP A 256 -7.92 -10.24 7.09
C ASP A 256 -7.43 -11.62 6.61
N ARG A 257 -6.11 -11.85 6.62
CA ARG A 257 -5.50 -13.13 6.23
C ARG A 257 -4.69 -13.74 7.38
N ASP A 258 -3.37 -13.69 7.28
CA ASP A 258 -2.47 -14.49 8.11
C ASP A 258 -1.79 -13.61 9.15
N VAL A 259 -1.71 -14.12 10.37
CA VAL A 259 -0.89 -13.51 11.40
C VAL A 259 -0.07 -14.56 12.14
N TRP A 260 1.21 -14.25 12.33
CA TRP A 260 2.18 -15.12 13.02
C TRP A 260 2.68 -14.44 14.29
N PHE A 261 2.44 -15.10 15.42
CA PHE A 261 2.91 -14.75 16.75
C PHE A 261 3.83 -15.86 17.31
N ASN A 262 4.52 -16.56 16.42
CA ASN A 262 5.45 -17.62 16.81
C ASN A 262 6.60 -17.02 17.63
N GLN A 263 6.96 -17.61 18.76
CA GLN A 263 8.06 -17.14 19.62
C GLN A 263 7.91 -15.69 20.10
N VAL A 264 6.70 -15.12 20.06
CA VAL A 264 6.45 -13.77 20.54
C VAL A 264 6.56 -13.71 22.07
N GLN A 265 7.08 -12.60 22.58
CA GLN A 265 7.17 -12.32 24.01
C GLN A 265 6.38 -11.07 24.37
N PHE A 266 5.40 -11.19 25.26
CA PHE A 266 4.70 -10.05 25.86
C PHE A 266 5.12 -9.91 27.32
N ASP A 267 5.95 -8.90 27.63
CA ASP A 267 6.51 -8.72 28.98
C ASP A 267 5.42 -8.42 30.03
N LYS A 268 4.28 -7.86 29.62
CA LYS A 268 3.17 -7.51 30.51
C LYS A 268 1.86 -8.18 30.14
N TYR A 269 1.35 -7.94 28.94
CA TYR A 269 0.09 -8.51 28.49
C TYR A 269 0.00 -8.49 26.96
N GLY A 270 -0.74 -9.44 26.41
CA GLY A 270 -1.27 -9.38 25.04
C GLY A 270 -2.78 -9.25 25.09
N HIS A 271 -3.30 -8.09 24.69
CA HIS A 271 -4.73 -7.79 24.73
C HIS A 271 -5.34 -7.94 23.33
N PHE A 272 -6.15 -8.98 23.15
CA PHE A 272 -6.80 -9.38 21.91
C PHE A 272 -8.34 -9.34 22.03
N TYR A 273 -8.87 -8.47 22.90
CA TYR A 273 -10.30 -8.33 23.09
C TYR A 273 -11.01 -7.94 21.79
N ARG A 274 -12.04 -8.70 21.40
CA ARG A 274 -12.77 -8.50 20.13
C ARG A 274 -11.89 -8.45 18.88
N VAL A 275 -10.72 -9.08 18.92
CA VAL A 275 -9.89 -9.22 17.72
C VAL A 275 -10.59 -10.14 16.72
N ARG A 276 -10.39 -9.90 15.42
CA ARG A 276 -10.81 -10.81 14.36
C ARG A 276 -9.58 -11.36 13.64
N PHE A 277 -9.41 -12.68 13.69
CA PHE A 277 -8.44 -13.42 12.89
C PHE A 277 -9.13 -14.02 11.67
N GLY A 278 -8.65 -13.66 10.49
CA GLY A 278 -9.21 -14.07 9.20
C GLY A 278 -8.81 -15.48 8.82
N ARG A 279 -7.80 -15.62 7.96
CA ARG A 279 -7.47 -16.92 7.35
C ARG A 279 -6.68 -17.83 8.29
N ARG A 280 -5.66 -17.30 8.98
CA ARG A 280 -4.78 -18.11 9.82
C ARG A 280 -4.16 -17.29 10.95
N VAL A 281 -4.13 -17.87 12.14
CA VAL A 281 -3.41 -17.32 13.30
C VAL A 281 -2.58 -18.41 13.96
N LEU A 282 -1.29 -18.15 14.13
CA LEU A 282 -0.35 -19.08 14.74
C LEU A 282 0.32 -18.46 15.96
N PHE A 283 0.10 -19.05 17.12
CA PHE A 283 0.88 -18.84 18.34
C PHE A 283 1.58 -20.16 18.67
N THR A 284 2.87 -20.24 18.35
CA THR A 284 3.72 -21.37 18.73
C THR A 284 4.85 -20.85 19.60
N GLN A 285 5.12 -21.49 20.74
CA GLN A 285 6.17 -21.07 21.67
C GLN A 285 6.04 -19.60 22.13
N ALA A 286 4.81 -19.09 22.21
CA ALA A 286 4.55 -17.72 22.65
C ALA A 286 4.60 -17.64 24.18
N HIS A 287 5.05 -16.50 24.70
CA HIS A 287 5.07 -16.23 26.14
C HIS A 287 4.41 -14.88 26.46
N SER A 288 3.60 -14.86 27.51
CA SER A 288 3.01 -13.64 28.05
C SER A 288 2.76 -13.81 29.54
N ARG A 289 2.72 -12.72 30.31
CA ARG A 289 2.19 -12.80 31.68
C ARG A 289 0.66 -12.96 31.70
N ARG A 290 -0.04 -12.28 30.78
CA ARG A 290 -1.51 -12.34 30.64
C ARG A 290 -1.94 -12.30 29.18
N LEU A 291 -2.87 -13.15 28.79
CA LEU A 291 -3.45 -13.14 27.44
C LEU A 291 -4.96 -13.11 27.50
N ASN A 292 -5.52 -12.08 26.87
CA ASN A 292 -6.95 -11.86 26.83
C ASN A 292 -7.46 -11.92 25.39
N PHE A 293 -8.18 -12.98 25.06
CA PHE A 293 -8.89 -13.20 23.80
C PHE A 293 -10.42 -13.13 23.97
N LYS A 294 -10.92 -12.43 24.99
CA LYS A 294 -12.36 -12.28 25.22
C LYS A 294 -13.05 -11.73 23.99
N GLU A 295 -14.17 -12.35 23.62
CA GLU A 295 -14.94 -12.01 22.43
C GLU A 295 -14.16 -12.05 21.10
N ALA A 296 -12.97 -12.68 21.07
CA ALA A 296 -12.20 -12.84 19.85
C ALA A 296 -12.95 -13.71 18.83
N ARG A 297 -12.67 -13.49 17.55
CA ARG A 297 -13.28 -14.22 16.44
C ARG A 297 -12.20 -14.90 15.61
N PHE A 298 -12.31 -16.21 15.47
CA PHE A 298 -11.37 -17.04 14.74
C PHE A 298 -12.04 -17.61 13.48
N CYS A 299 -11.88 -16.95 12.33
CA CYS A 299 -12.55 -17.35 11.08
C CYS A 299 -11.88 -18.54 10.38
N GLY A 300 -10.60 -18.80 10.65
CA GLY A 300 -9.81 -19.79 9.92
C GLY A 300 -8.96 -20.69 10.83
N MET A 301 -7.83 -21.14 10.30
CA MET A 301 -6.91 -22.02 11.02
C MET A 301 -6.34 -21.32 12.25
N THR A 302 -6.37 -21.99 13.41
CA THR A 302 -5.92 -21.42 14.69
C THR A 302 -5.00 -22.39 15.42
N TRP A 303 -3.83 -21.92 15.83
CA TRP A 303 -2.92 -22.66 16.70
C TRP A 303 -2.62 -21.83 17.96
N LEU A 304 -3.07 -22.31 19.11
CA LEU A 304 -2.94 -21.66 20.43
C LEU A 304 -2.52 -22.65 21.54
N SER A 305 -2.19 -23.89 21.19
CA SER A 305 -1.86 -24.97 22.14
C SER A 305 -0.50 -24.80 22.82
N GLU A 306 0.45 -24.12 22.17
CA GLU A 306 1.84 -23.96 22.63
C GLU A 306 2.11 -22.56 23.18
N VAL A 307 1.14 -22.02 23.92
CA VAL A 307 1.23 -20.70 24.54
C VAL A 307 1.47 -20.85 26.04
N SER A 308 2.54 -20.24 26.53
CA SER A 308 2.84 -20.15 27.95
C SER A 308 2.31 -18.82 28.50
N SER A 309 1.52 -18.89 29.56
CA SER A 309 0.98 -17.71 30.25
C SER A 309 1.07 -17.87 31.76
N ASP A 310 1.46 -16.81 32.47
CA ASP A 310 1.52 -16.83 33.95
C ASP A 310 0.12 -16.88 34.57
N GLU A 311 -0.82 -16.15 33.95
CA GLU A 311 -2.25 -16.19 34.27
C GLU A 311 -3.01 -17.07 33.25
N PRO A 312 -4.17 -17.65 33.62
CA PRO A 312 -5.00 -18.41 32.69
C PRO A 312 -5.35 -17.61 31.43
N ILE A 313 -5.33 -18.28 30.26
CA ILE A 313 -5.72 -17.65 29.00
C ILE A 313 -7.24 -17.43 28.99
N GLU A 314 -7.64 -16.17 28.84
CA GLU A 314 -9.03 -15.72 28.82
C GLU A 314 -9.60 -15.85 27.39
N LEU A 315 -10.55 -16.76 27.17
CA LEU A 315 -11.26 -16.99 25.90
C LEU A 315 -12.79 -16.87 26.06
N GLU A 316 -13.25 -16.22 27.12
CA GLU A 316 -14.68 -16.03 27.40
C GLU A 316 -15.36 -15.28 26.25
N ASP A 317 -16.52 -15.78 25.83
CA ASP A 317 -17.30 -15.26 24.69
C ASP A 317 -16.57 -15.24 23.34
N ALA A 318 -15.39 -15.86 23.25
CA ALA A 318 -14.66 -16.03 22.00
C ALA A 318 -15.36 -17.07 21.11
N ARG A 319 -15.25 -16.88 19.79
CA ARG A 319 -16.01 -17.66 18.80
C ARG A 319 -15.14 -18.15 17.67
N ALA A 320 -15.42 -19.34 17.20
CA ALA A 320 -14.76 -19.96 16.07
C ALA A 320 -15.77 -20.28 14.96
N LEU A 321 -15.42 -19.96 13.73
CA LEU A 321 -16.22 -20.35 12.57
C LEU A 321 -16.13 -21.88 12.39
N LEU A 322 -17.27 -22.56 12.41
CA LEU A 322 -17.35 -24.02 12.32
C LEU A 322 -17.05 -24.49 10.89
N ASP A 323 -17.66 -23.83 9.91
CA ASP A 323 -17.52 -24.14 8.49
C ASP A 323 -16.47 -23.25 7.83
N PHE A 324 -15.19 -23.52 8.12
CA PHE A 324 -14.07 -22.83 7.48
C PHE A 324 -13.29 -23.79 6.59
N ASN A 325 -13.07 -23.46 5.31
CA ASN A 325 -12.20 -24.23 4.43
C ASN A 325 -11.07 -23.32 3.94
N THR A 326 -9.84 -23.56 4.40
CA THR A 326 -8.68 -22.78 4.00
C THR A 326 -7.93 -23.39 2.81
N GLY A 327 -8.32 -24.57 2.32
CA GLY A 327 -7.56 -25.34 1.32
C GLY A 327 -6.27 -25.99 1.86
N TRP A 328 -5.85 -25.65 3.09
CA TRP A 328 -4.61 -26.13 3.73
C TRP A 328 -4.87 -26.91 5.04
N GLY A 329 -6.13 -27.11 5.41
CA GLY A 329 -6.54 -27.85 6.60
C GLY A 329 -7.76 -27.26 7.29
N PHE A 330 -8.30 -28.03 8.24
CA PHE A 330 -9.44 -27.70 9.10
C PHE A 330 -9.06 -27.75 10.58
N GLU A 331 -7.76 -27.81 10.87
CA GLU A 331 -7.29 -27.99 12.24
C GLU A 331 -7.34 -26.68 13.03
N ARG A 332 -7.78 -26.84 14.27
CA ARG A 332 -7.65 -25.84 15.32
C ARG A 332 -7.03 -26.52 16.53
N GLN A 333 -6.10 -25.84 17.16
CA GLN A 333 -5.54 -26.26 18.43
C GLN A 333 -5.77 -25.15 19.44
N TRP A 334 -6.52 -25.47 20.49
CA TRP A 334 -6.84 -24.55 21.57
C TRP A 334 -5.93 -24.82 22.77
N PRO A 335 -5.80 -23.85 23.70
CA PRO A 335 -5.16 -24.12 24.97
C PRO A 335 -5.87 -25.26 25.73
N PRO A 336 -5.18 -25.98 26.61
CA PRO A 336 -5.78 -27.06 27.41
C PRO A 336 -7.07 -26.63 28.12
N GLY A 337 -8.09 -27.49 28.09
CA GLY A 337 -9.41 -27.24 28.68
C GLY A 337 -10.39 -26.48 27.78
N TRP A 338 -9.93 -25.81 26.71
CA TRP A 338 -10.81 -25.08 25.80
C TRP A 338 -11.23 -25.94 24.60
N THR A 339 -12.52 -25.93 24.29
CA THR A 339 -13.11 -26.60 23.13
C THR A 339 -14.15 -25.70 22.47
N VAL A 340 -14.48 -25.95 21.20
CA VAL A 340 -15.54 -25.20 20.50
C VAL A 340 -16.85 -25.97 20.65
N SER A 341 -17.89 -25.29 21.12
CA SER A 341 -19.25 -25.81 21.13
C SER A 341 -19.76 -26.00 19.71
N ASN A 342 -20.47 -27.10 19.47
CA ASN A 342 -21.14 -27.38 18.19
C ASN A 342 -22.49 -26.65 18.06
N GLU A 343 -22.93 -25.92 19.08
CA GLU A 343 -24.13 -25.10 19.01
C GLU A 343 -23.85 -23.86 18.14
N ASN A 344 -24.57 -23.76 17.01
CA ASN A 344 -24.51 -22.58 16.17
C ASN A 344 -25.12 -21.40 16.93
N VAL A 345 -24.29 -20.42 17.27
CA VAL A 345 -24.74 -19.16 17.84
C VAL A 345 -25.05 -18.22 16.68
N ASP A 346 -26.33 -17.94 16.45
CA ASP A 346 -26.75 -16.95 15.45
C ASP A 346 -26.08 -15.61 15.77
N LEU A 347 -25.15 -15.20 14.90
CA LEU A 347 -24.56 -13.88 14.95
C LEU A 347 -25.40 -12.92 14.11
N ASP A 348 -25.33 -11.65 14.48
CA ASP A 348 -25.98 -10.55 13.76
C ASP A 348 -25.72 -10.65 12.24
N SER A 349 -26.69 -10.17 11.46
CA SER A 349 -26.79 -10.24 9.99
C SER A 349 -25.55 -9.80 9.19
N SER A 350 -24.60 -9.12 9.85
CA SER A 350 -23.29 -8.72 9.32
C SER A 350 -22.28 -9.86 9.22
N GLN A 351 -22.61 -11.05 9.72
CA GLN A 351 -21.67 -12.17 9.83
C GLN A 351 -22.23 -13.43 9.18
N SER A 352 -21.66 -13.78 8.03
CA SER A 352 -21.96 -15.04 7.35
C SER A 352 -21.26 -16.23 8.02
N GLY A 353 -21.97 -17.36 8.09
CA GLY A 353 -21.43 -18.67 8.49
C GLY A 353 -21.84 -19.15 9.89
N CYS A 354 -21.61 -20.44 10.15
CA CYS A 354 -21.96 -21.09 11.42
C CYS A 354 -20.86 -20.87 12.47
N TRP A 355 -21.20 -20.40 13.66
CA TRP A 355 -20.22 -20.05 14.71
C TRP A 355 -20.44 -20.86 15.99
N GLY A 356 -19.35 -21.40 16.53
CA GLY A 356 -19.34 -22.05 17.84
C GLY A 356 -18.69 -21.19 18.90
N LEU A 357 -19.22 -21.23 20.12
CA LEU A 357 -18.64 -20.57 21.29
C LEU A 357 -17.47 -21.40 21.84
N LEU A 358 -16.40 -20.76 22.28
CA LEU A 358 -15.35 -21.42 23.06
C LEU A 358 -15.83 -21.64 24.49
N VAL A 359 -15.73 -22.88 24.94
CA VAL A 359 -16.14 -23.31 26.28
C VAL A 359 -14.99 -23.99 27.01
N PHE A 360 -14.85 -23.67 28.29
CA PHE A 360 -13.88 -24.31 29.15
C PHE A 360 -14.51 -25.56 29.77
N GLN A 361 -13.97 -26.74 29.45
CA GLN A 361 -14.32 -28.01 30.07
C GLN A 361 -13.39 -28.23 31.25
N ASP A 362 -13.93 -28.15 32.46
CA ASP A 362 -13.18 -28.49 33.65
C ASP A 362 -12.94 -30.00 33.66
N VAL A 363 -11.67 -30.43 33.61
CA VAL A 363 -11.28 -31.85 33.53
C VAL A 363 -11.42 -32.54 34.90
N SER A 364 -12.25 -32.00 35.80
CA SER A 364 -12.41 -32.43 37.19
C SER A 364 -13.61 -33.37 37.43
N SER A 365 -14.39 -33.71 36.40
CA SER A 365 -15.42 -34.76 36.48
C SER A 365 -14.85 -36.14 36.10
N ASP A 366 -14.69 -36.97 37.12
CA ASP A 366 -14.49 -38.43 37.13
C ASP A 366 -15.17 -39.14 35.93
N PRO A 367 -14.52 -40.08 35.21
CA PRO A 367 -15.13 -40.81 34.10
C PRO A 367 -16.11 -41.87 34.63
N GLY A 368 -17.27 -41.43 35.11
CA GLY A 368 -18.38 -42.27 35.55
C GLY A 368 -19.57 -42.17 34.63
N GLU A 369 -19.76 -43.20 33.81
CA GLU A 369 -21.03 -43.61 33.15
C GLU A 369 -21.86 -42.54 32.41
N ILE A 370 -21.73 -42.53 31.07
CA ILE A 370 -22.92 -42.31 30.21
C ILE A 370 -22.96 -43.43 29.17
N SER A 371 -23.76 -44.44 29.48
CA SER A 371 -24.24 -45.45 28.55
C SER A 371 -25.47 -44.92 27.78
N GLY A 372 -25.28 -44.66 26.48
CA GLY A 372 -26.27 -44.81 25.40
C GLY A 372 -26.90 -43.53 24.80
N PRO A 373 -27.52 -43.60 23.61
CA PRO A 373 -27.26 -44.50 22.47
C PRO A 373 -26.57 -43.77 21.30
N SER A 374 -25.86 -44.53 20.47
CA SER A 374 -25.47 -44.10 19.12
C SER A 374 -26.72 -43.77 18.30
N ASP A 375 -26.81 -42.55 17.77
CA ASP A 375 -27.27 -42.25 16.41
C ASP A 375 -27.64 -40.75 16.28
N ALA A 376 -26.84 -40.01 15.53
CA ALA A 376 -27.26 -38.95 14.59
C ALA A 376 -26.02 -38.19 14.07
N PHE A 377 -25.33 -38.78 13.09
CA PHE A 377 -24.49 -37.99 12.18
C PHE A 377 -25.40 -37.13 11.29
N HIS A 378 -25.73 -35.91 11.73
CA HIS A 378 -26.21 -34.89 10.79
C HIS A 378 -25.00 -34.23 10.15
N ARG A 379 -24.57 -34.78 9.00
CA ARG A 379 -23.78 -34.04 8.01
C ARG A 379 -24.62 -32.84 7.56
N CYS A 380 -24.07 -31.64 7.73
CA CYS A 380 -24.47 -30.52 6.88
C CYS A 380 -24.01 -30.84 5.44
N ASP A 381 -24.95 -31.20 4.57
CA ASP A 381 -24.71 -31.39 3.14
C ASP A 381 -24.45 -30.02 2.47
N PRO A 382 -23.37 -29.85 1.70
CA PRO A 382 -23.11 -28.63 0.95
C PRO A 382 -23.73 -28.77 -0.44
N ALA A 383 -25.04 -28.68 -0.54
CA ALA A 383 -25.71 -28.43 -1.81
C ALA A 383 -27.11 -27.90 -1.57
N THR A 384 -27.35 -26.63 -1.91
CA THR A 384 -28.43 -26.17 -2.80
C THR A 384 -28.55 -24.65 -2.66
N ASN A 385 -27.95 -23.91 -3.60
CA ASN A 385 -28.54 -22.69 -4.17
C ASN A 385 -27.68 -22.18 -5.33
N TYR A 386 -27.90 -22.79 -6.50
CA TYR A 386 -27.63 -22.15 -7.79
C TYR A 386 -28.84 -22.44 -8.69
N MET A 387 -29.81 -21.52 -8.72
CA MET A 387 -30.66 -21.29 -9.89
C MET A 387 -30.20 -19.94 -10.47
N SER A 388 -29.42 -19.95 -11.54
CA SER A 388 -29.90 -19.91 -12.94
C SER A 388 -30.55 -18.57 -13.32
N SER A 389 -29.73 -17.60 -13.72
CA SER A 389 -30.04 -16.73 -14.86
C SER A 389 -28.73 -16.20 -15.45
N GLY A 390 -28.44 -16.55 -16.71
CA GLY A 390 -27.21 -16.14 -17.38
C GLY A 390 -27.02 -16.85 -18.71
N SER A 391 -27.57 -16.24 -19.76
CA SER A 391 -27.49 -16.63 -21.16
C SER A 391 -26.05 -16.84 -21.65
N THR A 392 -25.81 -17.98 -22.31
CA THR A 392 -24.55 -18.36 -22.94
C THR A 392 -24.40 -17.76 -24.34
N THR A 393 -23.39 -16.92 -24.52
CA THR A 393 -22.59 -16.75 -25.76
C THR A 393 -21.21 -16.28 -25.27
N GLY A 394 -20.07 -16.94 -25.41
CA GLY A 394 -19.64 -17.93 -26.39
C GLY A 394 -18.37 -17.41 -27.07
N THR A 395 -17.27 -17.28 -26.33
CA THR A 395 -15.96 -16.97 -26.91
C THR A 395 -14.85 -17.76 -26.20
N THR A 396 -14.38 -18.80 -26.88
CA THR A 396 -13.22 -19.64 -26.55
C THR A 396 -11.94 -18.80 -26.55
N TYR A 397 -11.17 -18.82 -25.46
CA TYR A 397 -9.78 -18.37 -25.43
C TYR A 397 -8.87 -19.53 -25.04
N SER A 398 -8.02 -19.94 -25.99
CA SER A 398 -7.01 -21.00 -25.85
C SER A 398 -5.81 -20.50 -25.05
N ALA A 399 -5.35 -21.32 -24.10
CA ALA A 399 -4.09 -21.11 -23.39
C ALA A 399 -2.87 -21.32 -24.31
N PRO A 400 -1.78 -20.55 -24.16
CA PRO A 400 -0.52 -20.84 -24.84
C PRO A 400 0.28 -21.91 -24.09
N ARG A 401 0.76 -22.89 -24.86
CA ARG A 401 1.75 -23.89 -24.45
C ARG A 401 3.11 -23.24 -24.26
N GLU A 402 3.80 -23.69 -23.22
CA GLU A 402 5.24 -23.55 -23.00
C GLU A 402 6.06 -23.93 -24.25
N VAL A 403 7.01 -23.06 -24.60
CA VAL A 403 8.39 -23.41 -25.01
C VAL A 403 9.31 -22.34 -24.45
#